data_AF-A0A358ASG2-F1
#
_entry.id   AF-A0A358ASG2-F1
#
_cell.length_a   1.000
_cell.length_b   1.000
_cell.length_c   1.000
_cell.angle_alpha   90.00
_cell.angle_beta   90.00
_cell.angle_gamma   90.00
#
_symmetry.space_group_name_H-M   'P 1'
#
loop_
_entity.id
_entity.type
_entity.pdbx_description
1 polymer ?
#
loop_
_entity_poly.entity_id
_entity_poly.type
_entity_poly.pdbx_seq_one_letter_code
_entity_poly.pdbx_strand_id
1 'polypeptide(L)'
;MRIAVVNSMVPFVYGGSEFLIDSLVEKLNEYGHDARAVLLPVAWASAEEIEYGMMGMRLTKLENTDKMIAIKFPVYYIEHPNKTLWMVHQFRQAYDLEGTEYNFFTQEHEHQKLKRAVMQSDNANFKKLKGNIYVNSQVTADRLKKFNGFDAKVLFPPLMDARRFYCDSYGDYAFYVSRVNHIKRQYVAVEAMRYVKSGVKLLLAGKGDIPEEENRIHRMIEEYGLSGKVTYLDRFVSQQEKADYLSKALCGLYLAYDEDSYGYVTLECMHAKKPMITFTDSGGTDVVVHNDRTGYMVEPTPEALAEALDNMYENRKKTIEMGENCMPLLEELGITWENVIGSLTK
;
A
#
# COMPACT_ATOMS: atom_id res chain seq x y z
N MET A 1 23.11 15.93 -7.69
CA MET A 1 22.22 15.98 -8.87
C MET A 1 20.93 16.68 -8.48
N ARG A 2 20.37 17.47 -9.38
CA ARG A 2 19.00 17.98 -9.30
C ARG A 2 18.04 16.88 -9.76
N ILE A 3 17.22 16.37 -8.85
CA ILE A 3 16.35 15.22 -9.11
C ILE A 3 14.89 15.64 -8.98
N ALA A 4 14.12 15.43 -10.05
CA ALA A 4 12.66 15.57 -10.00
C ALA A 4 12.03 14.21 -9.67
N VAL A 5 11.35 14.11 -8.52
CA VAL A 5 10.47 12.98 -8.20
C VAL A 5 9.08 13.35 -8.67
N VAL A 6 8.58 12.67 -9.70
CA VAL A 6 7.40 13.10 -10.44
C VAL A 6 6.24 12.13 -10.22
N ASN A 7 5.09 12.69 -9.82
CA ASN A 7 3.89 11.92 -9.57
C ASN A 7 2.63 12.63 -10.04
N SER A 8 1.59 11.85 -10.34
CA SER A 8 0.24 12.35 -10.54
C SER A 8 -0.48 12.46 -9.20
N MET A 9 -1.27 13.52 -9.01
CA MET A 9 -2.00 13.73 -7.75
C MET A 9 -3.45 14.15 -7.99
N VAL A 10 -4.30 13.86 -7.01
CA VAL A 10 -5.59 14.52 -6.85
C VAL A 10 -5.46 15.52 -5.69
N PRO A 11 -5.76 16.82 -5.88
CA PRO A 11 -5.67 17.81 -4.82
C PRO A 11 -6.42 17.40 -3.55
N PHE A 12 -5.81 17.63 -2.40
CA PHE A 12 -6.32 17.30 -1.06
C PHE A 12 -6.57 15.81 -0.77
N VAL A 13 -6.17 14.92 -1.67
CA VAL A 13 -6.15 13.47 -1.42
C VAL A 13 -4.74 13.08 -1.03
N TYR A 14 -4.59 12.48 0.15
CA TYR A 14 -3.29 12.06 0.69
C TYR A 14 -3.33 10.60 1.13
N GLY A 15 -2.44 9.79 0.58
CA GLY A 15 -2.34 8.36 0.86
C GLY A 15 -0.92 7.82 0.76
N GLY A 16 -0.81 6.52 0.49
CA GLY A 16 0.48 5.82 0.49
C GLY A 16 1.45 6.30 -0.58
N SER A 17 0.96 6.67 -1.77
CA SER A 17 1.80 7.21 -2.85
C SER A 17 2.37 8.58 -2.49
N GLU A 18 1.55 9.46 -1.92
CA GLU A 18 1.96 10.81 -1.52
C GLU A 18 2.98 10.74 -0.39
N PHE A 19 2.72 9.89 0.61
CA PHE A 19 3.68 9.63 1.69
C PHE A 19 5.02 9.07 1.18
N LEU A 20 4.99 8.17 0.20
CA LEU A 20 6.21 7.62 -0.41
C LEU A 20 7.03 8.71 -1.10
N ILE A 21 6.40 9.67 -1.77
CA ILE A 21 7.10 10.75 -2.47
C ILE A 21 7.76 11.69 -1.50
N ASP A 22 7.04 12.09 -0.46
CA ASP A 22 7.60 12.93 0.61
C ASP A 22 8.83 12.25 1.22
N SER A 23 8.69 10.95 1.54
CA SER A 23 9.79 10.14 2.07
C SER A 23 10.98 10.03 1.10
N LEU A 24 10.72 9.77 -0.18
CA LEU A 24 11.76 9.63 -1.19
C LEU A 24 12.51 10.96 -1.41
N VAL A 25 11.80 12.08 -1.47
CA VAL A 25 12.42 13.40 -1.62
C VAL A 25 13.29 13.73 -0.41
N GLU A 26 12.78 13.54 0.80
CA GLU A 26 13.55 13.76 2.03
C GLU A 26 14.82 12.90 2.03
N LYS A 27 14.69 11.61 1.71
CA LYS A 27 15.81 10.67 1.71
C LYS A 27 16.82 10.91 0.59
N LEU A 28 16.38 11.31 -0.61
CA LEU A 28 17.31 11.74 -1.66
C LEU A 28 18.15 12.95 -1.19
N ASN A 29 17.52 13.91 -0.50
CA ASN A 29 18.23 15.07 0.02
C ASN A 29 19.21 14.70 1.16
N GLU A 30 18.82 13.81 2.07
CA GLU A 30 19.72 13.26 3.12
C GLU A 30 20.96 12.59 2.50
N TYR A 31 20.82 11.95 1.33
CA TYR A 31 21.90 11.30 0.60
C TYR A 31 22.68 12.27 -0.33
N GLY A 32 22.47 13.58 -0.20
CA GLY A 32 23.28 14.61 -0.86
C GLY A 32 22.82 15.03 -2.26
N HIS A 33 21.58 14.72 -2.64
CA HIS A 33 20.96 15.25 -3.87
C HIS A 33 20.19 16.56 -3.60
N ASP A 34 19.83 17.30 -4.65
CA ASP A 34 18.84 18.39 -4.59
C ASP A 34 17.56 17.86 -5.24
N ALA A 35 16.72 17.21 -4.42
CA ALA A 35 15.52 16.54 -4.86
C ALA A 35 14.27 17.37 -4.58
N ARG A 36 13.37 17.42 -5.56
CA ARG A 36 12.08 18.13 -5.47
C ARG A 36 10.95 17.24 -5.96
N ALA A 37 9.81 17.29 -5.27
CA ALA A 37 8.57 16.72 -5.78
C ALA A 37 8.01 17.61 -6.90
N VAL A 38 7.61 16.98 -8.01
CA VAL A 38 6.84 17.62 -9.09
C VAL A 38 5.51 16.88 -9.18
N LEU A 39 4.47 17.49 -8.62
CA LEU A 39 3.15 16.88 -8.54
C LEU A 39 2.24 17.47 -9.59
N LEU A 40 1.70 16.61 -10.46
CA LEU A 40 0.88 17.02 -11.58
C LEU A 40 -0.59 16.63 -11.31
N PRO A 41 -1.51 17.60 -11.22
CA PRO A 41 -2.93 17.32 -11.03
C PRO A 41 -3.48 16.54 -12.23
N VAL A 42 -3.98 15.33 -11.99
CA VAL A 42 -4.60 14.50 -13.02
C VAL A 42 -5.86 13.88 -12.43
N ALA A 43 -7.00 14.17 -13.05
CA ALA A 43 -8.24 13.45 -12.79
C ALA A 43 -8.26 12.15 -13.61
N TRP A 44 -8.98 11.14 -13.12
CA TRP A 44 -9.03 9.81 -13.71
C TRP A 44 -10.41 9.16 -13.54
N ALA A 45 -11.45 9.98 -13.32
CA ALA A 45 -12.82 9.53 -13.14
C ALA A 45 -13.52 9.27 -14.49
N SER A 46 -12.97 9.76 -15.60
CA SER A 46 -13.52 9.51 -16.94
C SER A 46 -12.44 9.19 -17.99
N ALA A 47 -12.89 8.62 -19.12
CA ALA A 47 -12.06 8.38 -20.29
C ALA A 47 -11.42 9.67 -20.83
N GLU A 48 -12.20 10.76 -20.90
CA GLU A 48 -11.73 12.07 -21.39
C GLU A 48 -10.62 12.65 -20.50
N GLU A 49 -10.78 12.55 -19.18
CA GLU A 49 -9.76 13.02 -18.23
C GLU A 49 -8.44 12.25 -18.37
N ILE A 50 -8.53 10.94 -18.64
CA ILE A 50 -7.35 10.13 -18.91
C ILE A 50 -6.68 10.59 -20.19
N GLU A 51 -7.42 10.78 -21.28
CA GLU A 51 -6.85 11.25 -22.55
C GLU A 51 -6.12 12.59 -22.37
N TYR A 52 -6.74 13.57 -21.71
CA TYR A 52 -6.12 14.85 -21.40
C TYR A 52 -4.90 14.71 -20.49
N GLY A 53 -4.98 13.86 -19.46
CA GLY A 53 -3.85 13.55 -18.61
C GLY A 53 -2.66 13.01 -19.41
N MET A 54 -2.92 12.05 -20.31
CA MET A 54 -1.89 11.47 -21.17
C MET A 54 -1.25 12.51 -22.10
N MET A 55 -2.05 13.38 -22.71
CA MET A 55 -1.57 14.47 -23.56
C MET A 55 -0.74 15.49 -22.76
N GLY A 56 -1.23 15.90 -21.60
CA GLY A 56 -0.54 16.86 -20.72
C GLY A 56 0.85 16.38 -20.30
N MET A 57 0.99 15.10 -19.94
CA MET A 57 2.30 14.53 -19.59
C MET A 57 3.28 14.57 -20.77
N ARG A 58 2.81 14.30 -22.00
CA ARG A 58 3.68 14.32 -23.20
C ARG A 58 4.16 15.73 -23.56
N LEU A 59 3.36 16.75 -23.24
CA LEU A 59 3.70 18.16 -23.48
C LEU A 59 4.57 18.76 -22.37
N THR A 60 4.58 18.14 -21.19
CA THR A 60 5.36 18.61 -20.04
C THR A 60 6.87 18.47 -20.30
N LYS A 61 7.63 19.50 -19.94
CA LYS A 61 9.10 19.54 -20.01
C LYS A 61 9.68 19.82 -18.64
N LEU A 62 10.66 19.01 -18.22
CA LEU A 62 11.40 19.20 -16.97
C LEU A 62 12.78 19.76 -17.31
N GLU A 63 12.86 21.07 -17.47
CA GLU A 63 14.13 21.76 -17.65
C GLU A 63 14.90 21.82 -16.34
N ASN A 64 16.22 22.09 -16.41
CA ASN A 64 17.08 22.23 -15.23
C ASN A 64 17.05 21.02 -14.28
N THR A 65 16.75 19.85 -14.81
CA THR A 65 16.64 18.58 -14.08
C THR A 65 17.70 17.62 -14.60
N ASP A 66 18.53 17.08 -13.71
CA ASP A 66 19.60 16.16 -14.12
C ASP A 66 19.06 14.71 -14.21
N LYS A 67 18.04 14.39 -13.41
CA LYS A 67 17.38 13.08 -13.38
C LYS A 67 15.90 13.19 -13.03
N MET A 68 15.07 12.38 -13.69
CA MET A 68 13.65 12.23 -13.39
C MET A 68 13.40 10.83 -12.82
N ILE A 69 12.74 10.75 -11.67
CA ILE A 69 12.16 9.51 -11.15
C ILE A 69 10.64 9.60 -11.32
N ALA A 70 10.08 8.76 -12.18
CA ALA A 70 8.64 8.70 -12.44
C ALA A 70 7.98 7.66 -11.52
N ILE A 71 6.87 8.02 -10.87
CA ILE A 71 6.22 7.17 -9.84
C ILE A 71 4.94 6.48 -10.32
N LYS A 72 3.95 7.25 -10.79
CA LYS A 72 2.60 6.74 -11.09
C LYS A 72 2.08 7.20 -12.45
N PHE A 73 1.22 6.40 -13.05
CA PHE A 73 0.51 6.76 -14.27
C PHE A 73 -0.22 8.10 -14.10
N PRO A 74 -0.26 9.00 -15.11
CA PRO A 74 0.36 8.87 -16.44
C PRO A 74 1.76 9.48 -16.55
N VAL A 75 2.45 9.83 -15.46
CA VAL A 75 3.70 10.61 -15.51
C VAL A 75 4.85 9.91 -16.24
N TYR A 76 4.70 8.60 -16.49
CA TYR A 76 5.58 7.79 -17.33
C TYR A 76 5.82 8.42 -18.72
N TYR A 77 4.84 9.20 -19.19
CA TYR A 77 4.84 9.77 -20.53
C TYR A 77 5.60 11.09 -20.66
N ILE A 78 6.09 11.65 -19.55
CA ILE A 78 7.03 12.77 -19.59
C ILE A 78 8.36 12.26 -20.12
N GLU A 79 8.88 12.92 -21.16
CA GLU A 79 10.17 12.58 -21.76
C GLU A 79 11.30 13.25 -20.98
N HIS A 80 12.30 12.46 -20.58
CA HIS A 80 13.51 12.95 -19.94
C HIS A 80 14.68 12.02 -20.30
N PRO A 81 15.87 12.54 -20.68
CA PRO A 81 16.99 11.74 -21.15
C PRO A 81 17.55 10.79 -20.08
N ASN A 82 17.45 11.19 -18.81
CA ASN A 82 17.82 10.39 -17.65
C ASN A 82 16.57 10.11 -16.80
N LYS A 83 15.72 9.21 -17.28
CA LYS A 83 14.47 8.80 -16.61
C LYS A 83 14.65 7.41 -15.99
N THR A 84 14.32 7.30 -14.72
CA THR A 84 14.11 6.02 -14.03
C THR A 84 12.63 5.91 -13.68
N LEU A 85 12.03 4.74 -13.90
CA LEU A 85 10.68 4.45 -13.44
C LEU A 85 10.75 3.67 -12.13
N TRP A 86 10.10 4.17 -11.09
CA TRP A 86 9.76 3.37 -9.91
C TRP A 86 8.24 3.29 -9.81
N MET A 87 7.67 2.31 -10.52
CA MET A 87 6.23 2.18 -10.68
C MET A 87 5.59 1.77 -9.36
N VAL A 88 4.73 2.66 -8.87
CA VAL A 88 3.89 2.44 -7.69
C VAL A 88 2.45 2.48 -8.17
N HIS A 89 1.84 1.31 -8.28
CA HIS A 89 0.58 1.03 -8.97
C HIS A 89 0.67 1.13 -10.49
N GLN A 90 0.29 0.04 -11.17
CA GLN A 90 -0.03 0.08 -12.59
C GLN A 90 -1.43 0.70 -12.77
N PHE A 91 -1.73 1.27 -13.94
CA PHE A 91 -3.09 1.73 -14.22
C PHE A 91 -4.02 0.56 -14.53
N ARG A 92 -4.40 -0.16 -13.47
CA ARG A 92 -5.06 -1.48 -13.50
C ARG A 92 -6.35 -1.52 -14.31
N GLN A 93 -7.09 -0.40 -14.40
CA GLN A 93 -8.31 -0.29 -15.22
C GLN A 93 -8.06 -0.60 -16.71
N ALA A 94 -6.88 -0.27 -17.23
CA ALA A 94 -6.50 -0.60 -18.60
C ALA A 94 -6.04 -2.08 -18.77
N TYR A 95 -5.97 -2.85 -17.69
CA TYR A 95 -5.39 -4.19 -17.64
C TYR A 95 -6.28 -5.20 -16.93
N ASP A 96 -6.05 -5.46 -15.65
CA ASP A 96 -6.56 -6.63 -14.93
C ASP A 96 -7.90 -6.42 -14.20
N LEU A 97 -8.44 -5.20 -14.20
CA LEU A 97 -9.75 -4.92 -13.63
C LEU A 97 -10.91 -5.07 -14.64
N GLU A 98 -10.63 -5.52 -15.86
CA GLU A 98 -11.66 -5.71 -16.89
C GLU A 98 -12.80 -6.63 -16.42
N GLY A 99 -14.05 -6.15 -16.56
CA GLY A 99 -15.24 -6.89 -16.14
C GLY A 99 -15.53 -6.86 -14.63
N THR A 100 -14.73 -6.17 -13.83
CA THR A 100 -14.98 -5.97 -12.40
C THR A 100 -15.74 -4.66 -12.14
N GLU A 101 -16.36 -4.53 -10.96
CA GLU A 101 -17.01 -3.28 -10.51
C GLU A 101 -16.04 -2.09 -10.39
N TYR A 102 -14.73 -2.34 -10.34
CA TYR A 102 -13.69 -1.33 -10.17
C TYR A 102 -13.17 -0.74 -11.50
N ASN A 103 -13.72 -1.18 -12.64
CA ASN A 103 -13.32 -0.69 -13.95
C ASN A 103 -14.41 0.15 -14.62
N PHE A 104 -14.09 1.42 -14.89
CA PHE A 104 -14.99 2.33 -15.60
C PHE A 104 -14.93 2.16 -17.13
N PHE A 105 -13.93 1.45 -17.69
CA PHE A 105 -13.92 1.15 -19.12
C PHE A 105 -15.07 0.18 -19.46
N THR A 106 -15.88 0.55 -20.45
CA THR A 106 -17.04 -0.22 -20.91
C THR A 106 -16.69 -0.94 -22.21
N GLN A 107 -17.61 -1.74 -22.74
CA GLN A 107 -17.46 -2.37 -24.06
C GLN A 107 -17.69 -1.39 -25.23
N GLU A 108 -17.93 -0.11 -24.94
CA GLU A 108 -18.07 0.92 -25.97
C GLU A 108 -16.77 1.11 -26.74
N HIS A 109 -16.92 1.36 -28.04
CA HIS A 109 -15.80 1.42 -28.98
C HIS A 109 -14.74 2.46 -28.60
N GLU A 110 -15.14 3.62 -28.07
CA GLU A 110 -14.20 4.67 -27.67
C GLU A 110 -13.42 4.29 -26.40
N HIS A 111 -14.06 3.63 -25.43
CA HIS A 111 -13.37 3.10 -24.23
C HIS A 111 -12.33 2.05 -24.63
N GLN A 112 -12.65 1.17 -25.58
CA GLN A 112 -11.73 0.16 -26.09
C GLN A 112 -10.59 0.74 -26.94
N LYS A 113 -10.80 1.85 -27.64
CA LYS A 113 -9.72 2.60 -28.29
C LYS A 113 -8.78 3.23 -27.28
N LEU A 114 -9.33 3.92 -26.27
CA LEU A 114 -8.52 4.59 -25.25
C LEU A 114 -7.70 3.58 -24.46
N LYS A 115 -8.29 2.45 -24.05
CA LYS A 115 -7.57 1.34 -23.41
C LYS A 115 -6.38 0.88 -24.26
N ARG A 116 -6.58 0.64 -25.56
CA ARG A 116 -5.49 0.29 -26.48
C ARG A 116 -4.44 1.40 -26.58
N ALA A 117 -4.85 2.67 -26.61
CA ALA A 117 -3.94 3.81 -26.64
C ALA A 117 -3.09 3.92 -25.37
N VAL A 118 -3.66 3.65 -24.19
CA VAL A 118 -2.92 3.53 -22.93
C VAL A 118 -1.86 2.43 -23.05
N MET A 119 -2.27 1.20 -23.40
CA MET A 119 -1.34 0.06 -23.46
C MET A 119 -0.20 0.29 -24.47
N GLN A 120 -0.50 0.86 -25.63
CA GLN A 120 0.51 1.21 -26.63
C GLN A 120 1.46 2.30 -26.14
N SER A 121 0.94 3.31 -25.44
CA SER A 121 1.73 4.41 -24.88
C SER A 121 2.66 3.94 -23.76
N ASP A 122 2.16 3.09 -22.87
CA ASP A 122 2.93 2.44 -21.81
C ASP A 122 4.08 1.63 -22.42
N ASN A 123 3.78 0.72 -23.36
CA ASN A 123 4.80 -0.11 -24.02
C ASN A 123 5.86 0.72 -24.75
N ALA A 124 5.46 1.80 -25.43
CA ALA A 124 6.38 2.69 -26.11
C ALA A 124 7.31 3.44 -25.13
N ASN A 125 6.82 3.80 -23.94
CA ASN A 125 7.63 4.46 -22.91
C ASN A 125 8.55 3.49 -22.18
N PHE A 126 8.05 2.31 -21.79
CA PHE A 126 8.85 1.31 -21.08
C PHE A 126 10.01 0.79 -21.93
N LYS A 127 9.80 0.63 -23.24
CA LYS A 127 10.88 0.27 -24.18
C LYS A 127 12.04 1.26 -24.18
N LYS A 128 11.78 2.56 -23.98
CA LYS A 128 12.81 3.61 -23.96
C LYS A 128 13.67 3.57 -22.69
N LEU A 129 13.16 2.98 -21.60
CA LEU A 129 13.84 2.92 -20.31
C LEU A 129 15.00 1.91 -20.28
N LYS A 130 15.14 1.05 -21.29
CA LYS A 130 16.26 0.09 -21.43
C LYS A 130 16.58 -0.71 -20.16
N GLY A 131 15.54 -1.09 -19.41
CA GLY A 131 15.68 -1.87 -18.16
C GLY A 131 15.80 -1.04 -16.88
N ASN A 132 15.76 0.29 -16.94
CA ASN A 132 15.64 1.17 -15.77
C ASN A 132 14.19 1.24 -15.25
N ILE A 133 13.60 0.07 -15.03
CA ILE A 133 12.25 -0.10 -14.51
C ILE A 133 12.34 -0.80 -13.15
N TYR A 134 11.90 -0.10 -12.13
CA TYR A 134 11.70 -0.59 -10.80
C TYR A 134 10.21 -0.61 -10.46
N VAL A 135 9.80 -1.52 -9.59
CA VAL A 135 8.42 -1.64 -9.11
C VAL A 135 8.42 -1.80 -7.58
N ASN A 136 7.29 -1.48 -6.95
CA ASN A 136 7.12 -1.55 -5.50
C ASN A 136 6.93 -2.97 -4.92
N SER A 137 6.68 -3.97 -5.75
CA SER A 137 6.39 -5.34 -5.31
C SER A 137 6.56 -6.38 -6.43
N GLN A 138 6.56 -7.65 -6.04
CA GLN A 138 6.51 -8.77 -6.99
C GLN A 138 5.19 -8.80 -7.77
N VAL A 139 4.06 -8.49 -7.12
CA VAL A 139 2.74 -8.40 -7.78
C VAL A 139 2.77 -7.43 -8.96
N THR A 140 3.34 -6.23 -8.76
CA THR A 140 3.47 -5.24 -9.85
C THR A 140 4.46 -5.71 -10.92
N ALA A 141 5.56 -6.39 -10.54
CA ALA A 141 6.49 -6.97 -11.51
C ALA A 141 5.80 -8.02 -12.40
N ASP A 142 5.03 -8.93 -11.81
CA ASP A 142 4.34 -10.00 -12.51
C ASP A 142 3.26 -9.45 -13.45
N ARG A 143 2.51 -8.42 -13.02
CA ARG A 143 1.55 -7.71 -13.88
C ARG A 143 2.25 -7.04 -15.06
N LEU A 144 3.34 -6.30 -14.82
CA LEU A 144 4.11 -5.67 -15.89
C LEU A 144 4.63 -6.70 -16.90
N LYS A 145 5.13 -7.84 -16.42
CA LYS A 145 5.58 -8.94 -17.28
C LYS A 145 4.43 -9.55 -18.07
N LYS A 146 3.30 -9.83 -17.42
CA LYS A 146 2.11 -10.44 -18.02
C LYS A 146 1.48 -9.55 -19.10
N PHE A 147 1.29 -8.27 -18.82
CA PHE A 147 0.50 -7.38 -19.68
C PHE A 147 1.35 -6.58 -20.67
N ASN A 148 2.60 -6.27 -20.32
CA ASN A 148 3.47 -5.44 -21.14
C ASN A 148 4.71 -6.18 -21.65
N GLY A 149 5.04 -7.35 -21.09
CA GLY A 149 6.20 -8.17 -21.50
C GLY A 149 7.55 -7.67 -20.96
N PHE A 150 7.56 -6.66 -20.08
CA PHE A 150 8.80 -6.08 -19.53
C PHE A 150 9.14 -6.67 -18.17
N ASP A 151 10.42 -6.99 -17.98
CA ASP A 151 10.96 -7.31 -16.67
C ASP A 151 11.22 -6.02 -15.87
N ALA A 152 10.99 -6.09 -14.56
CA ALA A 152 11.29 -5.00 -13.63
C ALA A 152 12.01 -5.53 -12.40
N LYS A 153 12.81 -4.68 -11.77
CA LYS A 153 13.47 -4.99 -10.50
C LYS A 153 12.58 -4.52 -9.36
N VAL A 154 12.34 -5.40 -8.39
CA VAL A 154 11.56 -5.02 -7.20
C VAL A 154 12.43 -4.14 -6.29
N LEU A 155 11.91 -2.97 -5.93
CA LEU A 155 12.42 -2.09 -4.87
C LEU A 155 11.28 -1.82 -3.90
N PHE A 156 11.34 -2.49 -2.76
CA PHE A 156 10.34 -2.37 -1.71
C PHE A 156 10.43 -0.99 -1.04
N PRO A 157 9.31 -0.24 -0.93
CA PRO A 157 9.28 1.08 -0.28
C PRO A 157 9.46 0.98 1.25
N PRO A 158 10.55 1.53 1.83
CA PRO A 158 10.77 1.52 3.27
C PRO A 158 9.95 2.60 3.98
N LEU A 159 9.82 2.48 5.31
CA LEU A 159 9.26 3.57 6.11
C LEU A 159 10.19 4.78 6.12
N MET A 160 9.61 5.98 6.12
CA MET A 160 10.36 7.24 6.26
C MET A 160 11.20 7.25 7.54
N ASP A 161 10.58 6.87 8.66
CA ASP A 161 11.18 6.85 9.99
C ASP A 161 10.75 5.60 10.76
N ALA A 162 11.41 4.48 10.46
CA ALA A 162 11.15 3.19 11.10
C ALA A 162 11.39 3.20 12.62
N ARG A 163 12.29 4.07 13.12
CA ARG A 163 12.66 4.18 14.54
C ARG A 163 11.52 4.62 15.44
N ARG A 164 10.46 5.19 14.85
CA ARG A 164 9.26 5.60 15.58
C ARG A 164 8.50 4.42 16.16
N PHE A 165 8.59 3.26 15.52
CA PHE A 165 7.86 2.06 15.93
C PHE A 165 8.75 1.22 16.85
N TYR A 166 8.19 0.84 17.99
CA TYR A 166 8.88 0.11 19.06
C TYR A 166 7.92 -0.90 19.68
N CYS A 167 8.48 -1.90 20.37
CA CYS A 167 7.69 -2.86 21.14
C CYS A 167 7.80 -2.54 22.62
N ASP A 168 6.66 -2.20 23.26
CA ASP A 168 6.57 -1.98 24.70
C ASP A 168 6.12 -3.26 25.42
N SER A 169 5.00 -3.82 24.97
CA SER A 169 4.42 -5.05 25.54
C SER A 169 3.45 -5.72 24.57
N TYR A 170 3.09 -6.98 24.78
CA TYR A 170 2.02 -7.64 24.03
C TYR A 170 0.72 -7.63 24.83
N GLY A 171 -0.17 -6.69 24.49
CA GLY A 171 -1.46 -6.47 25.12
C GLY A 171 -2.54 -7.45 24.67
N ASP A 172 -3.80 -7.09 24.93
CA ASP A 172 -4.98 -7.94 24.73
C ASP A 172 -5.79 -7.57 23.49
N TYR A 173 -5.28 -6.72 22.60
CA TYR A 173 -6.01 -6.30 21.40
C TYR A 173 -5.23 -6.51 20.10
N ALA A 174 -5.94 -6.88 19.05
CA ALA A 174 -5.48 -6.71 17.68
C ALA A 174 -5.74 -5.26 17.23
N PHE A 175 -4.78 -4.65 16.55
CA PHE A 175 -4.91 -3.28 16.06
C PHE A 175 -5.11 -3.28 14.54
N TYR A 176 -6.20 -2.68 14.08
CA TYR A 176 -6.42 -2.42 12.66
C TYR A 176 -6.48 -0.91 12.42
N VAL A 177 -5.42 -0.34 11.84
CA VAL A 177 -5.38 1.08 11.45
C VAL A 177 -5.35 1.21 9.94
N SER A 178 -6.38 1.82 9.35
CA SER A 178 -6.45 2.07 7.90
C SER A 178 -7.64 2.99 7.56
N ARG A 179 -7.68 3.52 6.34
CA ARG A 179 -8.90 4.15 5.81
C ARG A 179 -10.03 3.14 5.77
N VAL A 180 -11.19 3.48 6.31
CA VAL A 180 -12.35 2.59 6.41
C VAL A 180 -13.07 2.58 5.09
N ASN A 181 -12.94 1.50 4.32
CA ASN A 181 -13.69 1.36 3.10
C ASN A 181 -13.87 -0.10 2.70
N HIS A 182 -14.67 -0.34 1.66
CA HIS A 182 -15.01 -1.70 1.25
C HIS A 182 -13.77 -2.56 0.96
N ILE A 183 -12.77 -2.03 0.23
CA ILE A 183 -11.59 -2.78 -0.17
C ILE A 183 -10.70 -3.16 1.03
N LYS A 184 -10.72 -2.39 2.12
CA LYS A 184 -9.95 -2.68 3.34
C LYS A 184 -10.66 -3.66 4.29
N ARG A 185 -11.93 -4.00 4.08
CA ARG A 185 -12.63 -5.08 4.79
C ARG A 185 -12.61 -5.00 6.33
N GLN A 186 -12.60 -3.80 6.92
CA GLN A 186 -12.68 -3.62 8.38
C GLN A 186 -13.95 -4.22 8.98
N TYR A 187 -15.03 -4.22 8.20
CA TYR A 187 -16.29 -4.85 8.61
C TYR A 187 -16.11 -6.34 8.91
N VAL A 188 -15.21 -7.06 8.20
CA VAL A 188 -14.92 -8.47 8.46
C VAL A 188 -14.20 -8.63 9.81
N ALA A 189 -13.30 -7.71 10.16
CA ALA A 189 -12.65 -7.72 11.48
C ALA A 189 -13.67 -7.53 12.62
N VAL A 190 -14.65 -6.63 12.44
CA VAL A 190 -15.73 -6.45 13.42
C VAL A 190 -16.61 -7.70 13.50
N GLU A 191 -16.99 -8.28 12.36
CA GLU A 191 -17.78 -9.50 12.30
C GLU A 191 -17.08 -10.70 12.95
N ALA A 192 -15.76 -10.83 12.78
CA ALA A 192 -14.95 -11.90 13.38
C ALA A 192 -15.06 -11.92 14.92
N MET A 193 -15.22 -10.75 15.56
CA MET A 193 -15.32 -10.66 17.02
C MET A 193 -16.56 -11.35 17.62
N ARG A 194 -17.55 -11.70 16.78
CA ARG A 194 -18.69 -12.56 17.16
C ARG A 194 -18.25 -13.99 17.47
N TYR A 195 -17.22 -14.47 16.79
CA TYR A 195 -16.73 -15.84 16.84
C TYR A 195 -15.54 -16.03 17.77
N VAL A 196 -14.85 -14.93 18.14
CA VAL A 196 -13.75 -14.90 19.12
C VAL A 196 -14.22 -15.42 20.48
N LYS A 197 -13.52 -16.43 20.98
CA LYS A 197 -13.81 -17.10 22.27
C LYS A 197 -12.89 -16.63 23.39
N SER A 198 -11.69 -16.18 23.06
CA SER A 198 -10.72 -15.68 24.02
C SER A 198 -11.04 -14.24 24.49
N GLY A 199 -10.18 -13.70 25.35
CA GLY A 199 -10.28 -12.32 25.85
C GLY A 199 -9.76 -11.25 24.88
N VAL A 200 -9.36 -11.62 23.66
CA VAL A 200 -8.82 -10.67 22.68
C VAL A 200 -9.86 -9.63 22.27
N LYS A 201 -9.41 -8.39 22.15
CA LYS A 201 -10.21 -7.24 21.70
C LYS A 201 -9.76 -6.79 20.31
N LEU A 202 -10.59 -5.97 19.68
CA LEU A 202 -10.26 -5.27 18.45
C LEU A 202 -10.21 -3.77 18.73
N LEU A 203 -9.07 -3.15 18.45
CA LEU A 203 -8.95 -1.71 18.32
C LEU A 203 -8.90 -1.37 16.84
N LEU A 204 -9.95 -0.71 16.35
CA LEU A 204 -10.05 -0.23 14.98
C LEU A 204 -9.82 1.28 14.97
N ALA A 205 -9.00 1.79 14.07
CA ALA A 205 -8.76 3.22 13.92
C ALA A 205 -8.75 3.65 12.46
N GLY A 206 -9.49 4.70 12.13
CA GLY A 206 -9.58 5.18 10.76
C GLY A 206 -10.77 6.09 10.53
N LYS A 207 -10.78 6.69 9.34
CA LYS A 207 -11.90 7.45 8.80
C LYS A 207 -12.34 6.86 7.47
N GLY A 208 -13.64 6.90 7.21
CA GLY A 208 -14.21 6.47 5.95
C GLY A 208 -14.04 7.51 4.85
N ASP A 209 -14.06 7.08 3.60
CA ASP A 209 -14.11 8.03 2.47
C ASP A 209 -15.52 8.65 2.38
N ILE A 210 -16.55 7.91 2.85
CA ILE A 210 -17.94 8.38 2.98
C ILE A 210 -18.55 8.00 4.35
N PRO A 211 -19.52 8.78 4.87
CA PRO A 211 -20.15 8.50 6.18
C PRO A 211 -20.82 7.13 6.30
N GLU A 212 -21.30 6.56 5.19
CA GLU A 212 -21.97 5.26 5.15
C GLU A 212 -21.05 4.11 5.58
N GLU A 213 -19.75 4.19 5.25
CA GLU A 213 -18.76 3.18 5.61
C GLU A 213 -18.51 3.18 7.13
N GLU A 214 -18.44 4.37 7.74
CA GLU A 214 -18.28 4.55 9.18
C GLU A 214 -19.53 4.11 9.95
N ASN A 215 -20.70 4.55 9.48
CA ASN A 215 -21.99 4.19 10.05
C ASN A 215 -22.22 2.67 10.02
N ARG A 216 -21.73 1.97 8.99
CA ARG A 216 -21.79 0.50 8.94
C ARG A 216 -21.03 -0.13 10.09
N ILE A 217 -19.81 0.35 10.40
CA ILE A 217 -19.00 -0.17 11.50
C ILE A 217 -19.71 0.04 12.85
N HIS A 218 -20.19 1.26 13.11
CA HIS A 218 -20.94 1.55 14.34
C HIS A 218 -22.17 0.66 14.50
N ARG A 219 -22.98 0.51 13.44
CA ARG A 219 -24.15 -0.38 13.45
C ARG A 219 -23.78 -1.83 13.74
N MET A 220 -22.74 -2.36 13.11
CA MET A 220 -22.30 -3.74 13.36
C MET A 220 -21.85 -3.96 14.81
N ILE A 221 -21.18 -2.98 15.42
CA ILE A 221 -20.78 -3.07 16.84
C ILE A 221 -22.01 -3.12 17.75
N GLU A 222 -23.02 -2.29 17.48
CA GLU A 222 -24.27 -2.24 18.25
C GLU A 222 -25.13 -3.50 18.05
N GLU A 223 -25.45 -3.84 16.80
CA GLU A 223 -26.32 -4.97 16.43
C GLU A 223 -25.78 -6.32 16.91
N TYR A 224 -24.45 -6.48 16.95
CA TYR A 224 -23.80 -7.69 17.44
C TYR A 224 -23.45 -7.65 18.93
N GLY A 225 -23.74 -6.56 19.64
CA GLY A 225 -23.45 -6.44 21.08
C GLY A 225 -21.94 -6.45 21.40
N LEU A 226 -21.12 -5.88 20.52
CA LEU A 226 -19.65 -5.99 20.57
C LEU A 226 -18.95 -4.83 21.30
N SER A 227 -19.69 -3.92 21.95
CA SER A 227 -19.10 -2.74 22.63
C SER A 227 -18.06 -3.07 23.72
N GLY A 228 -18.08 -4.29 24.28
CA GLY A 228 -17.06 -4.77 25.22
C GLY A 228 -15.83 -5.41 24.56
N LYS A 229 -15.89 -5.72 23.25
CA LYS A 229 -14.84 -6.41 22.47
C LYS A 229 -14.21 -5.51 21.41
N VAL A 230 -14.94 -4.52 20.89
CA VAL A 230 -14.50 -3.66 19.80
C VAL A 230 -14.49 -2.20 20.26
N THR A 231 -13.36 -1.53 20.06
CA THR A 231 -13.24 -0.07 20.17
C THR A 231 -12.96 0.49 18.78
N TYR A 232 -13.84 1.36 18.28
CA TYR A 232 -13.65 2.06 17.01
C TYR A 232 -13.29 3.53 17.25
N LEU A 233 -12.03 3.87 16.99
CA LEU A 233 -11.54 5.25 16.91
C LEU A 233 -11.91 5.81 15.54
N ASP A 234 -13.14 6.32 15.45
CA ASP A 234 -13.72 6.93 14.25
C ASP A 234 -13.13 8.32 13.96
N ARG A 235 -11.81 8.35 13.74
CA ARG A 235 -11.00 9.53 13.46
C ARG A 235 -9.65 9.13 12.87
N PHE A 236 -8.98 10.09 12.25
CA PHE A 236 -7.57 9.96 12.00
C PHE A 236 -6.79 9.90 13.32
N VAL A 237 -5.83 8.98 13.39
CA VAL A 237 -4.84 8.91 14.47
C VAL A 237 -3.52 9.46 13.97
N SER A 238 -2.83 10.22 14.81
CA SER A 238 -1.51 10.73 14.48
C SER A 238 -0.50 9.59 14.35
N GLN A 239 0.63 9.86 13.66
CA GLN A 239 1.72 8.87 13.56
C GLN A 239 2.27 8.45 14.93
N GLN A 240 2.23 9.33 15.94
CA GLN A 240 2.66 8.99 17.30
C GLN A 240 1.65 8.09 18.00
N GLU A 241 0.36 8.43 17.98
CA GLU A 241 -0.70 7.58 18.54
C GLU A 241 -0.67 6.18 17.90
N LYS A 242 -0.48 6.12 16.58
CA LYS A 242 -0.35 4.86 15.85
C LYS A 242 0.82 4.02 16.35
N ALA A 243 1.99 4.62 16.56
CA ALA A 243 3.15 3.93 17.12
C ALA A 243 2.88 3.44 18.55
N ASP A 244 2.25 4.27 19.39
CA ASP A 244 1.91 3.90 20.76
C ASP A 244 0.90 2.75 20.81
N TYR A 245 -0.14 2.76 19.96
CA TYR A 245 -1.09 1.66 19.84
C TYR A 245 -0.43 0.39 19.30
N LEU A 246 0.43 0.48 18.29
CA LEU A 246 1.16 -0.70 17.79
C LEU A 246 2.10 -1.27 18.85
N SER A 247 2.78 -0.42 19.63
CA SER A 247 3.77 -0.86 20.63
C SER A 247 3.20 -1.79 21.72
N LYS A 248 1.89 -1.67 21.99
CA LYS A 248 1.14 -2.42 23.00
C LYS A 248 0.18 -3.45 22.41
N ALA A 249 0.03 -3.50 21.09
CA ALA A 249 -0.87 -4.46 20.45
C ALA A 249 -0.39 -5.90 20.64
N LEU A 250 -1.33 -6.85 20.58
CA LEU A 250 -1.04 -8.27 20.42
C LEU A 250 -0.47 -8.55 19.01
N CYS A 251 -1.16 -8.02 18.00
CA CYS A 251 -0.86 -8.17 16.59
C CYS A 251 -1.49 -7.03 15.79
N GLY A 252 -1.05 -6.86 14.54
CA GLY A 252 -1.68 -5.97 13.57
C GLY A 252 -2.55 -6.73 12.58
N LEU A 253 -3.57 -6.04 12.06
CA LEU A 253 -4.41 -6.56 10.98
C LEU A 253 -4.19 -5.75 9.70
N TYR A 254 -4.14 -6.44 8.57
CA TYR A 254 -4.23 -5.82 7.25
C TYR A 254 -4.98 -6.75 6.30
N LEU A 255 -6.26 -6.44 6.08
CA LEU A 255 -7.24 -7.36 5.48
C LEU A 255 -7.70 -6.89 4.08
N ALA A 256 -6.93 -6.00 3.46
CA ALA A 256 -7.29 -5.41 2.18
C ALA A 256 -7.37 -6.50 1.09
N TYR A 257 -8.26 -6.34 0.11
CA TYR A 257 -8.33 -7.24 -1.04
C TYR A 257 -7.30 -6.86 -2.12
N ASP A 258 -6.56 -7.87 -2.62
CA ASP A 258 -5.72 -7.79 -3.82
C ASP A 258 -4.88 -6.51 -3.93
N GLU A 259 -4.14 -6.21 -2.85
CA GLU A 259 -3.27 -5.05 -2.79
C GLU A 259 -2.01 -5.23 -3.63
N ASP A 260 -1.56 -4.13 -4.21
CA ASP A 260 -0.37 -4.14 -5.07
C ASP A 260 0.92 -4.31 -4.25
N SER A 261 0.88 -4.17 -2.92
CA SER A 261 2.05 -4.27 -2.03
C SER A 261 1.60 -4.60 -0.61
N TYR A 262 2.55 -4.74 0.31
CA TYR A 262 2.28 -5.11 1.71
C TYR A 262 1.52 -4.05 2.51
N GLY A 263 1.45 -2.81 2.03
CA GLY A 263 0.85 -1.68 2.76
C GLY A 263 1.72 -1.22 3.94
N TYR A 264 1.90 0.09 4.11
CA TYR A 264 2.83 0.61 5.12
C TYR A 264 2.52 0.15 6.55
N VAL A 265 1.24 0.01 6.89
CA VAL A 265 0.81 -0.43 8.23
C VAL A 265 1.42 -1.78 8.61
N THR A 266 1.62 -2.67 7.63
CA THR A 266 2.27 -3.96 7.84
C THR A 266 3.72 -3.78 8.28
N LEU A 267 4.49 -2.90 7.61
CA LEU A 267 5.85 -2.56 8.03
C LEU A 267 5.90 -1.85 9.39
N GLU A 268 4.99 -0.92 9.63
CA GLU A 268 4.90 -0.18 10.89
C GLU A 268 4.68 -1.14 12.07
N CYS A 269 3.82 -2.14 11.87
CA CYS A 269 3.55 -3.20 12.82
C CYS A 269 4.77 -4.11 13.04
N MET A 270 5.43 -4.52 11.96
CA MET A 270 6.64 -5.34 12.01
C MET A 270 7.81 -4.63 12.71
N HIS A 271 7.99 -3.33 12.50
CA HIS A 271 8.98 -2.54 13.25
C HIS A 271 8.63 -2.38 14.74
N ALA A 272 7.34 -2.42 15.09
CA ALA A 272 6.88 -2.56 16.47
C ALA A 272 6.98 -4.01 17.00
N LYS A 273 7.64 -4.92 16.26
CA LYS A 273 7.77 -6.36 16.53
C LYS A 273 6.42 -7.04 16.76
N LYS A 274 5.38 -6.62 16.05
CA LYS A 274 4.05 -7.21 16.16
C LYS A 274 3.79 -8.11 14.96
N PRO A 275 3.38 -9.37 15.18
CA PRO A 275 3.02 -10.23 14.07
C PRO A 275 1.76 -9.71 13.39
N MET A 276 1.55 -10.13 12.16
CA MET A 276 0.44 -9.68 11.33
C MET A 276 -0.59 -10.80 11.10
N ILE A 277 -1.86 -10.43 10.96
CA ILE A 277 -2.86 -11.31 10.34
C ILE A 277 -3.36 -10.63 9.06
N THR A 278 -3.30 -11.35 7.95
CA THR A 278 -3.79 -10.93 6.63
C THR A 278 -4.66 -12.02 6.01
N PHE A 279 -5.40 -11.68 4.95
CA PHE A 279 -6.10 -12.71 4.18
C PHE A 279 -5.22 -13.33 3.10
N THR A 280 -5.55 -14.55 2.70
CA THR A 280 -4.87 -15.27 1.61
C THR A 280 -5.07 -14.58 0.25
N ASP A 281 -6.10 -13.75 0.11
CA ASP A 281 -6.40 -12.95 -1.07
C ASP A 281 -6.01 -11.46 -0.93
N SER A 282 -5.14 -11.11 0.04
CA SER A 282 -4.71 -9.72 0.27
C SER A 282 -3.63 -9.20 -0.69
N GLY A 283 -3.16 -10.00 -1.64
CA GLY A 283 -2.15 -9.60 -2.60
C GLY A 283 -0.76 -9.49 -1.97
N GLY A 284 -0.05 -8.38 -2.19
CA GLY A 284 1.38 -8.22 -1.90
C GLY A 284 1.82 -8.24 -0.43
N THR A 285 0.95 -8.64 0.49
CA THR A 285 1.27 -8.90 1.91
C THR A 285 2.05 -10.20 2.12
N ASP A 286 1.91 -11.14 1.19
CA ASP A 286 2.61 -12.44 1.17
C ASP A 286 4.14 -12.29 1.21
N VAL A 287 4.67 -11.16 0.74
CA VAL A 287 6.10 -10.80 0.83
C VAL A 287 6.62 -10.77 2.27
N VAL A 288 5.79 -10.37 3.23
CA VAL A 288 6.23 -10.08 4.61
C VAL A 288 5.47 -10.85 5.69
N VAL A 289 4.31 -11.43 5.35
CA VAL A 289 3.49 -12.22 6.27
C VAL A 289 3.61 -13.70 5.91
N HIS A 290 4.38 -14.43 6.72
CA HIS A 290 4.62 -15.85 6.54
C HIS A 290 4.03 -16.62 7.72
N ASN A 291 3.15 -17.58 7.43
CA ASN A 291 2.51 -18.44 8.42
C ASN A 291 3.51 -19.02 9.42
N ASP A 292 3.21 -18.85 10.71
CA ASP A 292 4.03 -19.32 11.84
C ASP A 292 5.45 -18.73 11.94
N ARG A 293 5.84 -17.80 11.06
CA ARG A 293 7.12 -17.08 11.12
C ARG A 293 6.94 -15.62 11.48
N THR A 294 6.08 -14.87 10.79
CA THR A 294 5.85 -13.44 11.03
C THR A 294 4.37 -13.10 11.26
N GLY A 295 3.50 -14.10 11.24
CA GLY A 295 2.06 -13.90 11.37
C GLY A 295 1.23 -15.05 10.82
N TYR A 296 0.00 -14.73 10.44
CA TYR A 296 -0.95 -15.64 9.81
C TYR A 296 -1.55 -15.05 8.52
N MET A 297 -1.57 -15.86 7.48
CA MET A 297 -2.40 -15.67 6.29
C MET A 297 -3.58 -16.64 6.40
N VAL A 298 -4.79 -16.11 6.51
CA VAL A 298 -6.01 -16.90 6.73
C VAL A 298 -7.02 -16.71 5.61
N GLU A 299 -7.97 -17.63 5.50
CA GLU A 299 -9.08 -17.47 4.57
C GLU A 299 -9.87 -16.19 4.84
N PRO A 300 -10.46 -15.53 3.81
CA PRO A 300 -11.16 -14.26 3.93
C PRO A 300 -12.55 -14.41 4.57
N THR A 301 -12.63 -15.05 5.73
CA THR A 301 -13.85 -15.29 6.50
C THR A 301 -13.72 -14.78 7.93
N PRO A 302 -14.81 -14.28 8.53
CA PRO A 302 -14.85 -13.90 9.95
C PRO A 302 -14.37 -15.02 10.89
N GLU A 303 -14.75 -16.27 10.61
CA GLU A 303 -14.43 -17.43 11.43
C GLU A 303 -12.93 -17.74 11.44
N ALA A 304 -12.28 -17.72 10.27
CA ALA A 304 -10.84 -17.99 10.17
C ALA A 304 -10.01 -16.86 10.82
N LEU A 305 -10.46 -15.61 10.68
CA LEU A 305 -9.84 -14.48 11.39
C LEU A 305 -10.00 -14.62 12.91
N ALA A 306 -11.18 -14.99 13.39
CA ALA A 306 -11.42 -15.20 14.82
C ALA A 306 -10.55 -16.32 15.39
N GLU A 307 -10.39 -17.43 14.66
CA GLU A 307 -9.51 -18.53 15.05
C GLU A 307 -8.05 -18.08 15.16
N ALA A 308 -7.54 -17.31 14.20
CA ALA A 308 -6.19 -16.76 14.26
C ALA A 308 -5.99 -15.78 15.42
N LEU A 309 -6.99 -14.94 15.71
CA LEU A 309 -6.97 -14.03 16.85
C LEU A 309 -6.93 -14.80 18.19
N ASP A 310 -7.78 -15.82 18.34
CA ASP A 310 -7.79 -16.70 19.52
C ASP A 310 -6.45 -17.42 19.66
N ASN A 311 -5.91 -18.00 18.58
CA ASN A 311 -4.62 -18.67 18.58
C ASN A 311 -3.48 -17.74 19.01
N MET A 312 -3.43 -16.50 18.51
CA MET A 312 -2.42 -15.53 18.93
C MET A 312 -2.58 -15.09 20.40
N TYR A 313 -3.82 -15.02 20.90
CA TYR A 313 -4.10 -14.64 22.27
C TYR A 313 -3.75 -15.75 23.26
N GLU A 314 -4.08 -17.00 22.95
CA GLU A 314 -3.84 -18.15 23.81
C GLU A 314 -2.37 -18.58 23.77
N ASN A 315 -1.70 -18.53 22.61
CA ASN A 315 -0.32 -18.96 22.43
C ASN A 315 0.68 -17.80 22.49
N ARG A 316 0.66 -17.04 23.59
CA ARG A 316 1.45 -15.80 23.75
C ARG A 316 2.93 -15.94 23.38
N LYS A 317 3.57 -17.04 23.79
CA LYS A 317 4.98 -17.29 23.48
C LYS A 317 5.24 -17.32 21.97
N LYS A 318 4.41 -18.05 21.22
CA LYS A 318 4.51 -18.17 19.76
C LYS A 318 4.22 -16.84 19.08
N THR A 319 3.26 -16.07 19.59
CA THR A 319 2.95 -14.72 19.07
C THR A 319 4.12 -13.75 19.23
N ILE A 320 4.80 -13.79 20.37
CA ILE A 320 6.02 -12.99 20.60
C ILE A 320 7.13 -13.42 19.62
N GLU A 321 7.38 -14.72 19.50
CA GLU A 321 8.38 -15.26 18.56
C GLU A 321 8.10 -14.81 17.12
N MET A 322 6.84 -14.86 16.67
CA MET A 322 6.48 -14.37 15.33
C MET A 322 6.78 -12.87 15.16
N GLY A 323 6.51 -12.07 16.20
CA GLY A 323 6.82 -10.64 16.20
C GLY A 323 8.32 -10.32 16.18
N GLU A 324 9.13 -11.11 16.88
CA GLU A 324 10.59 -10.98 16.89
C GLU A 324 11.22 -11.34 15.54
N ASN A 325 10.63 -12.30 14.82
CA ASN A 325 11.05 -12.73 13.49
C ASN A 325 10.72 -11.73 12.37
N CYS A 326 9.92 -10.69 12.64
CA CYS A 326 9.61 -9.66 11.66
C CYS A 326 10.85 -8.88 11.22
N MET A 327 11.69 -8.43 12.16
CA MET A 327 12.88 -7.61 11.83
C MET A 327 13.92 -8.35 10.99
N PRO A 328 14.32 -9.60 11.31
CA PRO A 328 15.20 -10.39 10.45
C PRO A 328 14.66 -10.56 9.02
N LEU A 329 13.35 -10.72 8.83
CA LEU A 329 12.75 -10.81 7.50
C LEU A 329 12.88 -9.49 6.72
N LEU A 330 12.63 -8.35 7.37
CA LEU A 330 12.77 -7.04 6.71
C LEU A 330 14.22 -6.77 6.26
N GLU A 331 15.20 -7.22 7.04
CA GLU A 331 16.62 -7.17 6.70
C GLU A 331 16.96 -8.09 5.53
N GLU A 332 16.47 -9.34 5.53
CA GLU A 332 16.61 -10.32 4.45
C GLU A 332 16.10 -9.77 3.10
N LEU A 333 14.96 -9.09 3.13
CA LEU A 333 14.34 -8.47 1.97
C LEU A 333 15.02 -7.16 1.51
N GLY A 334 15.98 -6.65 2.30
CA GLY A 334 16.71 -5.42 1.98
C GLY A 334 15.82 -4.19 1.87
N ILE A 335 14.78 -4.08 2.71
CA ILE A 335 13.82 -2.97 2.71
C ILE A 335 14.47 -1.75 3.38
N THR A 336 15.37 -1.07 2.66
CA THR A 336 16.16 0.06 3.17
C THR A 336 16.21 1.22 2.19
N TRP A 337 16.32 2.45 2.73
CA TRP A 337 16.52 3.64 1.89
C TRP A 337 17.85 3.61 1.14
N GLU A 338 18.90 3.01 1.71
CA GLU A 338 20.18 2.85 1.03
C GLU A 338 20.03 2.06 -0.29
N ASN A 339 19.29 0.95 -0.25
CA ASN A 339 19.01 0.14 -1.44
C ASN A 339 18.16 0.90 -2.47
N VAL A 340 17.14 1.63 -2.01
CA VAL A 340 16.26 2.44 -2.88
C VAL A 340 17.03 3.58 -3.53
N ILE A 341 17.69 4.44 -2.74
CA ILE A 341 18.43 5.59 -3.26
C ILE A 341 19.57 5.12 -4.16
N GLY A 342 20.34 4.14 -3.71
CA GLY A 342 21.45 3.56 -4.48
C GLY A 342 21.00 2.94 -5.80
N SER A 343 19.77 2.47 -5.92
CA SER A 343 19.20 1.93 -7.17
C SER A 343 18.62 3.02 -8.06
N LEU A 344 17.89 3.98 -7.48
CA LEU A 344 17.20 5.01 -8.23
C LEU A 344 18.10 6.13 -8.73
N THR A 345 19.32 6.27 -8.19
CA THR A 345 20.27 7.35 -8.54
C THR A 345 21.45 6.90 -9.39
N LYS A 346 21.48 5.62 -9.82
CA LYS A 346 22.49 5.12 -10.76
C LYS A 346 22.43 5.82 -12.12
#